data_AF-A0AAC8ZGM3-F1
#
_entry.id   AF-A0AAC8ZGM3-F1
#
_cell.length_a   1.000
_cell.length_b   1.000
_cell.length_c   1.000
_cell.angle_alpha   90.00
_cell.angle_beta   90.00
_cell.angle_gamma   90.00
#
_symmetry.space_group_name_H-M   'P 1'
#
loop_
_entity.id
_entity.type
_entity.pdbx_description
1 polymer ?
#
loop_
_entity_poly.entity_id
_entity_poly.type
_entity_poly.pdbx_seq_one_letter_code
_entity_poly.pdbx_strand_id
1 'polypeptide(L)'
;MRGLNHLKARSLFTLAAATVLLVPAITTSTVTAQAASVNPSAATLKKSKSYYQKHAKALSKKYKLAFDAQTGLKKNGKAVVYVKTSDKKLKQSVKLAMAYWNKKLGKKQFTQGSKKHHTLTFSVSKAKATKSDQSDAWWTPAKKQLQVRWSYYQAETQNIGIAMTNQLNDSFYTTYSNTIEAKAKANLAAKGISTSDKNYQSLFNQEASNVETSLPAYNQLKKDVTKVKTSLASEGRMYEYASTIAHEFGHVMGLNHSPNKKDLMYFESGSSNVYSYKQVSAGLSKYNPVKTTDKNRAKLALKIYTAVH
;
A
#
# COMPACT_ATOMS: atom_id res chain seq x y z
N MET A 1 -24.51 -25.86 26.61
CA MET A 1 -24.35 -24.77 25.61
C MET A 1 -23.60 -23.61 26.25
N ARG A 2 -22.28 -23.60 26.08
CA ARG A 2 -21.32 -22.55 26.48
C ARG A 2 -20.11 -22.76 25.57
N GLY A 3 -19.58 -21.67 25.01
CA GLY A 3 -18.57 -21.68 23.94
C GLY A 3 -17.45 -22.70 24.17
N LEU A 4 -17.36 -23.66 23.26
CA LEU A 4 -16.24 -24.58 23.17
C LEU A 4 -15.01 -23.74 22.83
N ASN A 5 -14.21 -23.48 23.86
CA ASN A 5 -12.90 -22.87 23.80
C ASN A 5 -12.17 -23.31 22.54
N HIS A 6 -12.10 -22.38 21.58
CA HIS A 6 -11.17 -22.29 20.46
C HIS A 6 -10.23 -23.50 20.37
N LEU A 7 -10.46 -24.38 19.40
CA LEU A 7 -9.48 -25.31 18.82
C LEU A 7 -8.06 -24.93 19.26
N LYS A 8 -7.60 -25.53 20.37
CA LYS A 8 -6.41 -25.12 21.15
C LYS A 8 -5.10 -25.52 20.48
N ALA A 9 -5.09 -25.45 19.15
CA ALA A 9 -3.91 -25.51 18.32
C ALA A 9 -3.95 -24.30 17.38
N ARG A 10 -3.92 -23.09 17.97
CA ARG A 10 -3.13 -22.01 17.37
C ARG A 10 -1.72 -22.57 17.24
N SER A 11 -1.42 -23.23 16.12
CA SER A 11 -0.11 -23.79 15.84
C SER A 11 0.89 -22.63 15.79
N LEU A 12 1.51 -22.34 16.94
CA LEU A 12 2.91 -21.99 17.15
C LEU A 12 3.61 -21.10 16.10
N PHE A 13 2.92 -20.12 15.53
CA PHE A 13 3.54 -19.01 14.80
C PHE A 13 2.85 -17.66 15.09
N THR A 14 2.37 -17.48 16.31
CA THR A 14 2.08 -16.14 16.84
C THR A 14 3.31 -15.63 17.57
N LEU A 15 4.30 -15.17 16.80
CA LEU A 15 5.22 -14.16 17.32
C LEU A 15 4.42 -12.87 17.41
N ALA A 16 3.94 -12.59 18.62
CA ALA A 16 3.37 -11.30 18.98
C ALA A 16 4.46 -10.23 18.81
N ALA A 17 4.45 -9.55 17.68
CA ALA A 17 4.97 -8.19 17.59
C ALA A 17 3.76 -7.28 17.43
N ALA A 18 3.15 -6.90 18.55
CA ALA A 18 2.28 -5.75 18.58
C ALA A 18 3.16 -4.51 18.36
N THR A 19 3.46 -4.17 17.11
CA THR A 19 3.82 -2.80 16.77
C THR A 19 2.56 -1.98 16.96
N VAL A 20 2.50 -1.30 18.11
CA VAL A 20 1.61 -0.17 18.35
C VAL A 20 1.77 0.76 17.15
N LEU A 21 0.74 0.87 16.32
CA LEU A 21 0.56 2.04 15.47
C LEU A 21 0.38 3.21 16.44
N LEU A 22 1.50 3.84 16.81
CA LEU A 22 1.48 5.12 17.51
C LEU A 22 0.93 6.13 16.51
N VAL A 23 -0.39 6.29 16.54
CA VAL A 23 -1.07 7.45 15.97
C VAL A 23 -0.52 8.64 16.75
N PRO A 24 0.23 9.57 16.13
CA PRO A 24 0.60 10.79 16.83
C PRO A 24 -0.71 11.54 17.13
N ALA A 25 -0.96 11.80 18.41
CA ALA A 25 -1.98 12.75 18.82
C ALA A 25 -1.52 14.13 18.33
N ILE A 26 -2.05 14.55 17.18
CA ILE A 26 -1.87 15.90 16.66
C ILE A 26 -3.19 16.61 16.86
N THR A 27 -3.12 17.71 17.59
CA THR A 27 -4.18 18.68 17.84
C THR A 27 -4.98 18.95 16.57
N THR A 28 -6.25 18.52 16.57
CA THR A 28 -7.20 18.80 15.50
C THR A 28 -7.51 20.28 15.47
N SER A 29 -6.87 21.02 14.57
CA SER A 29 -7.41 22.31 14.14
C SER A 29 -8.72 22.00 13.42
N THR A 30 -9.84 22.39 14.01
CA THR A 30 -11.18 22.28 13.42
C THR A 30 -11.24 23.09 12.13
N VAL A 31 -11.08 22.43 10.98
CA VAL A 31 -11.34 23.05 9.67
C VAL A 31 -12.79 22.78 9.30
N THR A 32 -13.72 23.50 9.93
CA THR A 32 -15.07 23.68 9.41
C THR A 32 -15.00 24.63 8.22
N ALA A 33 -14.89 24.09 7.01
CA ALA A 33 -15.24 24.78 5.79
C ALA A 33 -15.50 23.73 4.71
N GLN A 34 -16.67 23.81 4.06
CA GLN A 34 -16.99 23.16 2.79
C GLN A 34 -15.71 23.07 1.96
N ALA A 35 -15.10 21.89 1.81
CA ALA A 35 -13.79 21.78 1.17
C ALA A 35 -13.92 22.31 -0.26
N ALA A 36 -13.51 23.57 -0.48
CA ALA A 36 -13.49 24.18 -1.80
C ALA A 36 -12.71 23.21 -2.67
N SER A 37 -13.41 22.59 -3.63
CA SER A 37 -12.88 21.43 -4.33
C SER A 37 -11.56 21.82 -4.98
N VAL A 38 -10.45 21.24 -4.49
CA VAL A 38 -9.12 21.44 -5.06
C VAL A 38 -9.00 20.76 -6.42
N ASN A 39 -10.09 20.19 -6.97
CA ASN A 39 -10.17 19.60 -8.29
C ASN A 39 -10.39 20.69 -9.37
N PRO A 40 -9.42 20.96 -10.25
CA PRO A 40 -9.61 21.89 -11.35
C PRO A 40 -10.73 21.44 -12.30
N SER A 41 -11.57 22.38 -12.72
CA SER A 41 -12.60 22.11 -13.72
C SER A 41 -11.99 21.95 -15.12
N ALA A 42 -12.75 21.34 -16.03
CA ALA A 42 -12.35 21.24 -17.43
C ALA A 42 -12.08 22.61 -18.07
N ALA A 43 -12.87 23.63 -17.71
CA ALA A 43 -12.70 25.00 -18.19
C ALA A 43 -11.35 25.59 -17.73
N THR A 44 -10.98 25.39 -16.46
CA THR A 44 -9.67 25.81 -15.93
C THR A 44 -8.54 25.11 -16.68
N LEU A 45 -8.67 23.81 -16.95
CA LEU A 45 -7.65 23.02 -17.66
C LEU A 45 -7.52 23.34 -19.15
N LYS A 46 -8.49 24.06 -19.74
CA LYS A 46 -8.49 24.45 -21.16
C LYS A 46 -8.04 25.90 -21.40
N LYS A 47 -7.66 26.65 -20.35
CA LYS A 47 -7.14 28.01 -20.49
C LYS A 47 -5.80 28.05 -21.27
N SER A 48 -5.49 29.22 -21.81
CA SER A 48 -4.30 29.48 -22.63
C SER A 48 -3.01 29.57 -21.82
N LYS A 49 -1.86 29.49 -22.51
CA LYS A 49 -0.53 29.66 -21.89
C LYS A 49 -0.39 31.01 -21.17
N SER A 50 -0.79 32.10 -21.84
CA SER A 50 -0.78 33.45 -21.25
C SER A 50 -1.65 33.55 -20.00
N TYR A 51 -2.84 32.92 -20.00
CA TYR A 51 -3.67 32.86 -18.80
C TYR A 51 -2.94 32.16 -17.63
N TYR A 52 -2.31 31.01 -17.88
CA TYR A 52 -1.59 30.31 -16.82
C TYR A 52 -0.40 31.12 -16.28
N GLN A 53 0.34 31.83 -17.14
CA GLN A 53 1.42 32.72 -16.73
C GLN A 53 0.88 33.82 -15.81
N LYS A 54 -0.16 34.54 -16.25
CA LYS A 54 -0.76 35.66 -15.51
C LYS A 54 -1.38 35.23 -14.18
N HIS A 55 -1.97 34.03 -14.11
CA HIS A 55 -2.75 33.59 -12.96
C HIS A 55 -2.07 32.51 -12.11
N ALA A 56 -0.77 32.21 -12.34
CA ALA A 56 -0.06 31.12 -11.68
C ALA A 56 -0.20 31.15 -10.14
N LYS A 57 0.03 32.31 -9.51
CA LYS A 57 -0.04 32.47 -8.03
C LYS A 57 -1.46 32.26 -7.47
N ALA A 58 -2.48 32.75 -8.17
CA ALA A 58 -3.87 32.54 -7.75
C ALA A 58 -4.27 31.07 -7.89
N LEU A 59 -3.86 30.43 -8.99
CA LEU A 59 -4.12 29.01 -9.24
C LEU A 59 -3.38 28.11 -8.25
N SER A 60 -2.14 28.45 -7.86
CA SER A 60 -1.39 27.66 -6.88
C SER A 60 -2.06 27.66 -5.51
N LYS A 61 -2.52 28.83 -5.04
CA LYS A 61 -3.26 28.93 -3.77
C LYS A 61 -4.57 28.13 -3.84
N LYS A 62 -5.36 28.31 -4.89
CA LYS A 62 -6.68 27.66 -5.05
C LYS A 62 -6.58 26.13 -5.14
N TYR A 63 -5.61 25.61 -5.88
CA TYR A 63 -5.50 24.18 -6.17
C TYR A 63 -4.39 23.48 -5.38
N LYS A 64 -3.83 24.17 -4.36
CA LYS A 64 -2.74 23.70 -3.51
C LYS A 64 -1.56 23.17 -4.34
N LEU A 65 -0.95 24.04 -5.13
CA LEU A 65 0.23 23.70 -5.94
C LEU A 65 1.49 24.33 -5.33
N ALA A 66 2.61 23.61 -5.42
CA ALA A 66 3.93 24.02 -4.96
C ALA A 66 4.89 24.03 -6.15
N PHE A 67 5.08 25.19 -6.77
CA PHE A 67 5.90 25.30 -7.98
C PHE A 67 7.40 25.18 -7.70
N ASP A 68 7.83 25.60 -6.52
CA ASP A 68 9.18 25.42 -5.98
C ASP A 68 9.56 23.94 -5.83
N ALA A 69 8.59 23.04 -5.70
CA ALA A 69 8.85 21.60 -5.67
C ALA A 69 9.16 20.99 -7.06
N GLN A 70 8.92 21.71 -8.17
CA GLN A 70 9.01 21.17 -9.54
C GLN A 70 10.43 21.15 -10.13
N THR A 71 11.46 21.05 -9.29
CA THR A 71 12.88 21.09 -9.69
C THR A 71 13.35 19.84 -10.46
N GLY A 72 12.59 18.74 -10.37
CA GLY A 72 12.88 17.46 -11.03
C GLY A 72 12.33 17.37 -12.47
N LEU A 73 11.71 18.43 -12.98
CA LEU A 73 11.13 18.47 -14.32
C LEU A 73 12.10 19.11 -15.34
N LYS A 74 12.04 18.66 -16.60
CA LYS A 74 12.55 19.39 -17.77
C LYS A 74 11.59 20.52 -18.12
N LYS A 75 12.02 21.52 -18.91
CA LYS A 75 11.18 22.62 -19.42
C LYS A 75 9.85 22.17 -20.05
N ASN A 76 9.84 21.02 -20.73
CA ASN A 76 8.63 20.43 -21.31
C ASN A 76 7.72 19.72 -20.28
N GLY A 77 7.99 19.91 -18.99
CA GLY A 77 7.29 19.34 -17.86
C GLY A 77 7.64 17.90 -17.53
N LYS A 78 8.42 17.15 -18.34
CA LYS A 78 8.69 15.71 -18.12
C LYS A 78 9.82 15.44 -17.13
N ALA A 79 9.81 14.31 -16.45
CA ALA A 79 10.87 13.86 -15.55
C ALA A 79 11.55 12.56 -16.05
N VAL A 80 12.87 12.48 -15.85
CA VAL A 80 13.67 11.28 -16.10
C VAL A 80 14.26 10.81 -14.77
N VAL A 81 13.91 9.59 -14.36
CA VAL A 81 14.17 9.06 -13.01
C VAL A 81 15.35 8.10 -13.05
N TYR A 82 16.45 8.43 -12.35
CA TYR A 82 17.51 7.47 -12.06
C TYR A 82 17.16 6.68 -10.79
N VAL A 83 17.05 5.36 -10.91
CA VAL A 83 16.70 4.47 -9.79
C VAL A 83 17.96 3.93 -9.12
N LYS A 84 18.46 4.63 -8.10
CA LYS A 84 19.68 4.31 -7.35
C LYS A 84 19.38 3.39 -6.16
N THR A 85 19.11 2.12 -6.45
CA THR A 85 19.04 1.04 -5.45
C THR A 85 19.44 -0.29 -6.09
N SER A 86 19.91 -1.25 -5.30
CA SER A 86 20.11 -2.64 -5.74
C SER A 86 18.86 -3.51 -5.53
N ASP A 87 17.93 -3.07 -4.67
CA ASP A 87 16.72 -3.82 -4.31
C ASP A 87 15.77 -3.97 -5.51
N LYS A 88 15.48 -5.23 -5.89
CA LYS A 88 14.68 -5.56 -7.08
C LYS A 88 13.21 -5.17 -6.93
N LYS A 89 12.61 -5.37 -5.75
CA LYS A 89 11.19 -5.06 -5.49
C LYS A 89 10.95 -3.56 -5.41
N LEU A 90 11.90 -2.83 -4.84
CA LEU A 90 11.85 -1.37 -4.81
C LEU A 90 12.04 -0.75 -6.21
N LYS A 91 12.93 -1.32 -7.04
CA LYS A 91 12.99 -0.94 -8.48
C LYS A 91 11.65 -1.12 -9.17
N GLN A 92 10.98 -2.25 -8.93
CA GLN A 92 9.64 -2.51 -9.47
C GLN A 92 8.61 -1.51 -8.92
N SER A 93 8.68 -1.17 -7.64
CA SER A 93 7.82 -0.18 -6.99
C SER A 93 7.92 1.18 -7.68
N VAL A 94 9.14 1.66 -7.96
CA VAL A 94 9.38 2.91 -8.70
C VAL A 94 8.81 2.84 -10.12
N LYS A 95 9.01 1.72 -10.82
CA LYS A 95 8.47 1.50 -12.17
C LYS A 95 6.94 1.57 -12.18
N LEU A 96 6.29 0.95 -11.21
CA LEU A 96 4.83 0.99 -11.04
C LEU A 96 4.34 2.39 -10.71
N ALA A 97 5.01 3.10 -9.80
CA ALA A 97 4.68 4.48 -9.45
C ALA A 97 4.71 5.42 -10.68
N MET A 98 5.74 5.30 -11.52
CA MET A 98 5.81 6.02 -12.80
C MET A 98 4.64 5.63 -13.71
N ALA A 99 4.35 4.33 -13.82
CA ALA A 99 3.26 3.82 -14.65
C ALA A 99 1.88 4.31 -14.19
N TYR A 100 1.64 4.43 -12.88
CA TYR A 100 0.37 4.92 -12.34
C TYR A 100 0.05 6.33 -12.83
N TRP A 101 1.02 7.24 -12.73
CA TRP A 101 0.89 8.60 -13.23
C TRP A 101 0.80 8.64 -14.76
N ASN A 102 1.69 7.93 -15.45
CA ASN A 102 1.70 7.93 -16.92
C ASN A 102 0.36 7.46 -17.51
N LYS A 103 -0.20 6.38 -16.95
CA LYS A 103 -1.51 5.84 -17.36
C LYS A 103 -2.64 6.85 -17.13
N LYS A 104 -2.67 7.51 -15.97
CA LYS A 104 -3.74 8.44 -15.60
C LYS A 104 -3.66 9.78 -16.33
N LEU A 105 -2.45 10.22 -16.67
CA LEU A 105 -2.23 11.41 -17.46
C LEU A 105 -2.38 11.16 -18.97
N GLY A 106 -2.35 9.90 -19.40
CA GLY A 106 -2.43 9.50 -20.81
C GLY A 106 -1.15 9.78 -21.60
N LYS A 107 -0.01 10.00 -20.91
CA LYS A 107 1.28 10.33 -21.53
C LYS A 107 2.45 9.92 -20.63
N LYS A 108 3.62 9.69 -21.23
CA LYS A 108 4.88 9.40 -20.50
C LYS A 108 5.40 10.68 -19.84
N GLN A 109 4.92 10.93 -18.63
CA GLN A 109 5.29 12.04 -17.77
C GLN A 109 6.59 11.75 -17.00
N PHE A 110 6.74 10.50 -16.55
CA PHE A 110 7.94 9.96 -15.94
C PHE A 110 8.53 8.86 -16.80
N THR A 111 9.85 8.87 -17.00
CA THR A 111 10.57 7.80 -17.71
C THR A 111 11.79 7.38 -16.93
N GLN A 112 12.18 6.11 -17.04
CA GLN A 112 13.43 5.64 -16.46
C GLN A 112 14.64 6.25 -17.19
N GLY A 113 15.65 6.65 -16.42
CA GLY A 113 16.94 7.13 -16.92
C GLY A 113 18.11 6.37 -16.33
N SER A 114 19.28 7.00 -16.40
CA SER A 114 20.54 6.45 -15.90
C SER A 114 21.25 7.44 -14.99
N LYS A 115 22.34 7.01 -14.34
CA LYS A 115 23.17 7.89 -13.52
C LYS A 115 23.65 9.13 -14.28
N LYS A 116 23.95 9.00 -15.59
CA LYS A 116 24.40 10.11 -16.45
C LYS A 116 23.26 10.92 -17.06
N HIS A 117 22.08 10.31 -17.24
CA HIS A 117 20.94 10.94 -17.91
C HIS A 117 19.67 10.83 -17.05
N HIS A 118 19.47 11.81 -16.17
CA HIS A 118 18.28 11.93 -15.34
C HIS A 118 18.01 13.40 -14.96
N THR A 119 16.78 13.67 -14.52
CA THR A 119 16.41 14.96 -13.91
C THR A 119 16.13 14.85 -12.42
N LEU A 120 15.90 13.64 -11.91
CA LEU A 120 15.81 13.35 -10.49
C LEU A 120 16.34 11.95 -10.17
N THR A 121 16.81 11.77 -8.94
CA THR A 121 17.30 10.49 -8.43
C THR A 121 16.33 9.92 -7.40
N PHE A 122 15.88 8.70 -7.61
CA PHE A 122 15.31 7.87 -6.55
C PHE A 122 16.43 7.15 -5.80
N SER A 123 16.38 7.11 -4.46
CA SER A 123 17.37 6.39 -3.66
C SER A 123 16.80 5.92 -2.32
N VAL A 124 17.58 5.10 -1.60
CA VAL A 124 17.24 4.62 -0.27
C VAL A 124 18.05 5.39 0.77
N SER A 125 17.38 5.91 1.80
CA SER A 125 18.03 6.45 3.00
C SER A 125 18.13 5.37 4.07
N LYS A 126 19.33 5.19 4.64
CA LYS A 126 19.57 4.33 5.80
C LYS A 126 19.55 5.10 7.12
N ALA A 127 19.21 6.39 7.09
CA ALA A 127 19.10 7.20 8.29
C ALA A 127 17.96 6.67 9.18
N LYS A 128 18.23 6.56 10.49
CA LYS A 128 17.21 6.19 11.48
C LYS A 128 16.13 7.26 11.52
N ALA A 129 14.87 6.84 11.68
CA ALA A 129 13.78 7.78 11.94
C ALA A 129 14.00 8.46 13.29
N THR A 130 13.63 9.73 13.39
CA THR A 130 13.68 10.51 14.64
C THR A 130 12.27 10.96 14.99
N LYS A 131 11.99 11.32 16.24
CA LYS A 131 10.64 11.79 16.64
C LYS A 131 10.12 12.95 15.76
N SER A 132 11.02 13.76 15.19
CA SER A 132 10.69 14.89 14.30
C SER A 132 10.60 14.51 12.81
N ASP A 133 11.07 13.32 12.42
CA ASP A 133 11.06 12.84 11.03
C ASP A 133 10.70 11.34 11.00
N GLN A 134 9.40 11.10 10.86
CA GLN A 134 8.77 9.79 10.73
C GLN A 134 8.32 9.52 9.28
N SER A 135 8.85 10.25 8.30
CA SER A 135 8.44 10.04 6.89
C SER A 135 9.02 8.74 6.34
N ASP A 136 8.20 7.97 5.63
CA ASP A 136 8.58 6.73 4.95
C ASP A 136 9.17 6.97 3.55
N ALA A 137 8.78 8.05 2.92
CA ALA A 137 9.38 8.62 1.74
C ALA A 137 9.31 10.15 1.77
N TRP A 138 10.16 10.80 0.98
CA TRP A 138 10.10 12.25 0.81
C TRP A 138 10.77 12.69 -0.50
N TRP A 139 10.24 13.74 -1.08
CA TRP A 139 10.86 14.52 -2.15
C TRP A 139 11.66 15.69 -1.57
N THR A 140 12.93 15.80 -1.98
CA THR A 140 13.82 16.93 -1.65
C THR A 140 14.09 17.75 -2.91
N PRO A 141 13.35 18.85 -3.17
CA PRO A 141 13.46 19.61 -4.40
C PRO A 141 14.87 20.15 -4.68
N ALA A 142 15.52 20.74 -3.67
CA ALA A 142 16.85 21.32 -3.81
C ALA A 142 17.92 20.31 -4.28
N LYS A 143 17.78 19.04 -3.86
CA LYS A 143 18.70 17.94 -4.23
C LYS A 143 18.21 17.13 -5.43
N LYS A 144 17.02 17.44 -5.95
CA LYS A 144 16.30 16.66 -6.97
C LYS A 144 16.25 15.16 -6.62
N GLN A 145 15.99 14.87 -5.34
CA GLN A 145 16.12 13.53 -4.79
C GLN A 145 14.81 13.08 -4.15
N LEU A 146 14.31 11.94 -4.59
CA LEU A 146 13.22 11.21 -3.94
C LEU A 146 13.86 10.09 -3.12
N GLN A 147 13.55 10.02 -1.84
CA GLN A 147 14.09 9.00 -0.96
C GLN A 147 12.99 8.17 -0.32
N VAL A 148 13.31 6.92 -0.05
CA VAL A 148 12.54 6.07 0.86
C VAL A 148 13.39 5.72 2.07
N ARG A 149 12.76 5.60 3.23
CA ARG A 149 13.42 5.14 4.45
C ARG A 149 13.53 3.62 4.45
N TRP A 150 14.76 3.13 4.58
CA TRP A 150 15.04 1.69 4.55
C TRP A 150 14.39 0.93 5.71
N SER A 151 14.47 1.48 6.93
CA SER A 151 13.92 0.82 8.13
C SER A 151 12.42 0.57 8.02
N TYR A 152 11.66 1.56 7.54
CA TYR A 152 10.25 1.37 7.31
C TYR A 152 10.02 0.41 6.15
N TYR A 153 10.71 0.56 5.02
CA TYR A 153 10.55 -0.34 3.87
C TYR A 153 10.65 -1.82 4.26
N GLN A 154 11.56 -2.18 5.16
CA GLN A 154 11.73 -3.57 5.61
C GLN A 154 10.65 -4.05 6.61
N ALA A 155 10.10 -3.16 7.45
CA ALA A 155 9.34 -3.56 8.65
C ALA A 155 8.00 -4.27 8.37
N GLU A 156 7.25 -3.88 7.35
CA GLU A 156 5.83 -4.32 7.22
C GLU A 156 5.60 -5.62 6.42
N THR A 157 6.63 -6.19 5.81
CA THR A 157 6.45 -7.39 4.96
C THR A 157 5.85 -8.55 5.78
N GLN A 158 6.28 -8.70 7.04
CA GLN A 158 5.76 -9.74 7.93
C GLN A 158 4.29 -9.50 8.28
N ASN A 159 3.90 -8.26 8.58
CA ASN A 159 2.53 -7.91 8.93
C ASN A 159 1.56 -8.16 7.77
N ILE A 160 1.97 -7.85 6.54
CA ILE A 160 1.22 -8.21 5.33
C ILE A 160 1.03 -9.74 5.25
N GLY A 161 2.11 -10.50 5.45
CA GLY A 161 2.06 -11.96 5.42
C GLY A 161 1.13 -12.56 6.49
N ILE A 162 1.16 -12.02 7.71
CA ILE A 162 0.27 -12.41 8.82
C ILE A 162 -1.19 -12.11 8.44
N ALA A 163 -1.49 -10.90 7.96
CA ALA A 163 -2.85 -10.51 7.60
C ALA A 163 -3.44 -11.41 6.49
N MET A 164 -2.65 -11.74 5.46
CA MET A 164 -3.08 -12.65 4.40
C MET A 164 -3.27 -14.09 4.89
N THR A 165 -2.37 -14.58 5.75
CA THR A 165 -2.46 -15.92 6.33
C THR A 165 -3.68 -16.06 7.22
N ASN A 166 -4.00 -15.04 8.02
CA ASN A 166 -5.21 -15.03 8.85
C ASN A 166 -6.48 -15.09 7.98
N GLN A 167 -6.56 -14.31 6.90
CA GLN A 167 -7.70 -14.38 5.96
C GLN A 167 -7.90 -15.80 5.38
N LEU A 168 -6.80 -16.48 5.02
CA LEU A 168 -6.85 -17.85 4.51
C LEU A 168 -7.36 -18.83 5.58
N ASN A 169 -6.80 -18.75 6.79
CA ASN A 169 -7.21 -19.61 7.90
C ASN A 169 -8.67 -19.36 8.30
N ASP A 170 -9.08 -18.09 8.42
CA ASP A 170 -10.44 -17.71 8.77
C ASP A 170 -11.44 -18.24 7.75
N SER A 171 -11.12 -18.12 6.45
CA SER A 171 -11.96 -18.66 5.38
C SER A 171 -12.07 -20.19 5.46
N PHE A 172 -10.96 -20.89 5.76
CA PHE A 172 -10.95 -22.34 5.89
C PHE A 172 -11.80 -22.78 7.10
N TYR A 173 -11.54 -22.24 8.29
CA TYR A 173 -12.24 -22.67 9.51
C TYR A 173 -13.71 -22.24 9.53
N THR A 174 -14.06 -21.11 8.93
CA THR A 174 -15.47 -20.74 8.73
C THR A 174 -16.22 -21.79 7.91
N THR A 175 -15.54 -22.41 6.94
CA THR A 175 -16.16 -23.39 6.03
C THR A 175 -16.15 -24.81 6.62
N TYR A 176 -15.04 -25.23 7.23
CA TYR A 176 -14.78 -26.65 7.52
C TYR A 176 -14.86 -27.03 9.01
N SER A 177 -14.91 -26.08 9.95
CA SER A 177 -14.90 -26.38 11.39
C SER A 177 -15.98 -27.37 11.81
N ASN A 178 -17.24 -27.14 11.42
CA ASN A 178 -18.36 -28.04 11.73
C ASN A 178 -18.17 -29.43 11.10
N THR A 179 -17.61 -29.51 9.90
CA THR A 179 -17.35 -30.79 9.23
C THR A 179 -16.26 -31.58 9.94
N ILE A 180 -15.18 -30.90 10.35
CA ILE A 180 -14.07 -31.50 11.10
C ILE A 180 -14.59 -32.04 12.43
N GLU A 181 -15.35 -31.23 13.17
CA GLU A 181 -15.92 -31.63 14.46
C GLU A 181 -16.88 -32.83 14.33
N ALA A 182 -17.80 -32.79 13.37
CA ALA A 182 -18.76 -33.87 13.17
C ALA A 182 -18.08 -35.19 12.80
N LYS A 183 -17.10 -35.15 11.88
CA LYS A 183 -16.33 -36.34 11.48
C LYS A 183 -15.47 -36.89 12.61
N ALA A 184 -14.81 -36.03 13.38
CA ALA A 184 -14.00 -36.48 14.51
C ALA A 184 -14.85 -37.17 15.58
N LYS A 185 -16.03 -36.62 15.90
CA LYS A 185 -17.01 -37.26 16.80
C LYS A 185 -17.46 -38.62 16.28
N ALA A 186 -17.82 -38.72 14.99
CA ALA A 186 -18.23 -39.97 14.37
C ALA A 186 -17.12 -41.03 14.39
N ASN A 187 -15.88 -40.64 14.09
CA ASN A 187 -14.72 -41.54 14.11
C ASN A 187 -14.41 -42.07 15.51
N LEU A 188 -14.53 -41.24 16.56
CA LEU A 188 -14.37 -41.69 17.95
C LEU A 188 -15.51 -42.61 18.39
N ALA A 189 -16.76 -42.27 18.06
CA ALA A 189 -17.90 -43.13 18.38
C ALA A 189 -17.78 -44.51 17.71
N ALA A 190 -17.30 -44.58 16.46
CA ALA A 190 -17.02 -45.83 15.77
C ALA A 190 -15.92 -46.68 16.44
N LYS A 191 -15.06 -46.05 17.24
CA LYS A 191 -14.04 -46.73 18.07
C LYS A 191 -14.54 -47.05 19.49
N GLY A 192 -15.82 -46.81 19.79
CA GLY A 192 -16.40 -47.02 21.12
C GLY A 192 -16.00 -45.96 22.16
N ILE A 193 -15.39 -44.85 21.74
CA ILE A 193 -14.93 -43.78 22.63
C ILE A 193 -16.07 -42.79 22.86
N SER A 194 -16.46 -42.59 24.12
CA SER A 194 -17.58 -41.74 24.54
C SER A 194 -17.11 -40.41 25.13
N THR A 195 -17.96 -39.38 25.07
CA THR A 195 -17.75 -38.09 25.74
C THR A 195 -17.52 -38.18 27.25
N SER A 196 -17.92 -39.29 27.88
CA SER A 196 -17.70 -39.57 29.30
C SER A 196 -16.29 -40.08 29.61
N ASP A 197 -15.49 -40.47 28.61
CA ASP A 197 -14.16 -41.02 28.82
C ASP A 197 -13.21 -39.94 29.35
N LYS A 198 -12.41 -40.29 30.37
CA LYS A 198 -11.48 -39.35 31.03
C LYS A 198 -10.54 -38.62 30.04
N ASN A 199 -10.18 -39.29 28.94
CA ASN A 199 -9.26 -38.77 27.92
C ASN A 199 -9.96 -38.23 26.66
N TYR A 200 -11.29 -38.15 26.64
CA TYR A 200 -12.08 -37.84 25.45
C TYR A 200 -11.60 -36.56 24.76
N GLN A 201 -11.39 -35.47 25.50
CA GLN A 201 -11.00 -34.19 24.89
C GLN A 201 -9.64 -34.25 24.17
N SER A 202 -8.69 -35.00 24.71
CA SER A 202 -7.37 -35.19 24.09
C SER A 202 -7.50 -35.99 22.79
N LEU A 203 -8.25 -37.10 22.85
CA LEU A 203 -8.50 -37.97 21.69
C LEU A 203 -9.30 -37.24 20.61
N PHE A 204 -10.29 -36.43 20.99
CA PHE A 204 -11.05 -35.59 20.08
C PHE A 204 -10.18 -34.56 19.39
N ASN A 205 -9.30 -33.86 20.12
CA ASN A 205 -8.40 -32.88 19.52
C ASN A 205 -7.44 -33.53 18.52
N GLN A 206 -6.92 -34.73 18.85
CA GLN A 206 -6.05 -35.49 17.96
C GLN A 206 -6.78 -35.95 16.70
N GLU A 207 -7.98 -36.54 16.86
CA GLU A 207 -8.79 -37.00 15.73
C GLU A 207 -9.26 -35.83 14.86
N ALA A 208 -9.66 -34.70 15.45
CA ALA A 208 -10.00 -33.47 14.71
C ALA A 208 -8.81 -32.97 13.89
N SER A 209 -7.59 -32.99 14.43
CA SER A 209 -6.37 -32.67 13.67
C SER A 209 -6.12 -33.65 12.53
N ASN A 210 -6.37 -34.95 12.73
CA ASN A 210 -6.22 -35.95 11.67
C ASN A 210 -7.24 -35.71 10.54
N VAL A 211 -8.51 -35.47 10.91
CA VAL A 211 -9.56 -35.13 9.95
C VAL A 211 -9.20 -33.86 9.19
N GLU A 212 -8.83 -32.78 9.89
CA GLU A 212 -8.42 -31.51 9.29
C GLU A 212 -7.32 -31.71 8.25
N THR A 213 -6.23 -32.39 8.64
CA THR A 213 -5.07 -32.61 7.77
C THR A 213 -5.34 -33.54 6.60
N SER A 214 -6.36 -34.41 6.70
CA SER A 214 -6.82 -35.27 5.61
C SER A 214 -7.65 -34.55 4.55
N LEU A 215 -8.21 -33.37 4.84
CA LEU A 215 -9.05 -32.64 3.89
C LEU A 215 -8.22 -32.15 2.70
N PRO A 216 -8.65 -32.38 1.43
CA PRO A 216 -7.99 -31.78 0.26
C PRO A 216 -7.88 -30.25 0.35
N ALA A 217 -8.88 -29.59 0.94
CA ALA A 217 -8.88 -28.15 1.18
C ALA A 217 -7.75 -27.70 2.13
N TYR A 218 -7.33 -28.53 3.09
CA TYR A 218 -6.22 -28.21 3.98
C TYR A 218 -4.88 -28.26 3.25
N ASN A 219 -4.71 -29.18 2.30
CA ASN A 219 -3.54 -29.18 1.41
C ASN A 219 -3.47 -27.92 0.55
N GLN A 220 -4.61 -27.41 0.08
CA GLN A 220 -4.66 -26.13 -0.63
C GLN A 220 -4.34 -24.96 0.31
N LEU A 221 -4.90 -24.93 1.52
CA LEU A 221 -4.57 -23.92 2.54
C LEU A 221 -3.05 -23.87 2.79
N LYS A 222 -2.40 -25.02 3.00
CA LYS A 222 -0.93 -25.08 3.19
C LYS A 222 -0.15 -24.52 2.00
N LYS A 223 -0.56 -24.83 0.77
CA LYS A 223 0.06 -24.28 -0.45
C LYS A 223 -0.09 -22.75 -0.50
N ASP A 224 -1.28 -22.24 -0.21
CA ASP A 224 -1.58 -20.81 -0.25
C ASP A 224 -0.83 -20.04 0.84
N VAL A 225 -0.77 -20.56 2.07
CA VAL A 225 0.03 -19.99 3.17
C VAL A 225 1.52 -20.01 2.82
N THR A 226 2.02 -21.07 2.19
CA THR A 226 3.40 -21.13 1.70
C THR A 226 3.67 -20.08 0.63
N LYS A 227 2.73 -19.89 -0.30
CA LYS A 227 2.80 -18.86 -1.34
C LYS A 227 2.82 -17.45 -0.73
N VAL A 228 2.03 -17.19 0.31
CA VAL A 228 2.04 -15.92 1.07
C VAL A 228 3.43 -15.63 1.63
N LYS A 229 4.01 -16.60 2.35
CA LYS A 229 5.32 -16.46 3.01
C LYS A 229 6.47 -16.29 2.01
N THR A 230 6.44 -17.02 0.89
CA THR A 230 7.54 -17.04 -0.07
C THR A 230 7.48 -15.92 -1.11
N SER A 231 6.30 -15.37 -1.42
CA SER A 231 6.15 -14.40 -2.51
C SER A 231 5.14 -13.28 -2.27
N LEU A 232 3.87 -13.60 -1.96
CA LEU A 232 2.80 -12.59 -2.03
C LEU A 232 2.97 -11.45 -1.03
N ALA A 233 3.50 -11.71 0.17
CA ALA A 233 3.76 -10.64 1.14
C ALA A 233 4.74 -9.60 0.57
N SER A 234 5.80 -10.07 -0.10
CA SER A 234 6.78 -9.19 -0.77
C SER A 234 6.17 -8.44 -1.98
N GLU A 235 5.19 -9.03 -2.66
CA GLU A 235 4.45 -8.38 -3.73
C GLU A 235 3.50 -7.31 -3.20
N GLY A 236 2.77 -7.60 -2.12
CA GLY A 236 1.98 -6.61 -1.39
C GLY A 236 2.83 -5.41 -1.01
N ARG A 237 4.02 -5.66 -0.43
CA ARG A 237 4.97 -4.60 -0.05
C ARG A 237 5.44 -3.75 -1.24
N MET A 238 5.69 -4.39 -2.38
CA MET A 238 6.03 -3.68 -3.62
C MET A 238 4.90 -2.75 -4.08
N TYR A 239 3.64 -3.18 -4.03
CA TYR A 239 2.51 -2.34 -4.44
C TYR A 239 2.22 -1.19 -3.46
N GLU A 240 2.47 -1.43 -2.18
CA GLU A 240 2.39 -0.41 -1.13
C GLU A 240 3.39 0.71 -1.43
N TYR A 241 4.66 0.37 -1.60
CA TYR A 241 5.70 1.35 -1.92
C TYR A 241 5.54 1.97 -3.30
N ALA A 242 4.93 1.27 -4.26
CA ALA A 242 4.54 1.90 -5.52
C ALA A 242 3.52 3.03 -5.31
N SER A 243 2.64 2.91 -4.31
CA SER A 243 1.69 3.96 -3.95
C SER A 243 2.37 5.11 -3.21
N THR A 244 3.21 4.82 -2.20
CA THR A 244 4.02 5.83 -1.49
C THR A 244 4.90 6.62 -2.46
N ILE A 245 5.63 5.95 -3.35
CA ILE A 245 6.50 6.64 -4.33
C ILE A 245 5.67 7.43 -5.35
N ALA A 246 4.46 6.97 -5.68
CA ALA A 246 3.56 7.75 -6.54
C ALA A 246 3.08 9.03 -5.84
N HIS A 247 2.87 9.02 -4.51
CA HIS A 247 2.59 10.23 -3.75
C HIS A 247 3.73 11.25 -3.92
N GLU A 248 4.97 10.82 -3.71
CA GLU A 248 6.15 11.67 -3.88
C GLU A 248 6.33 12.18 -5.31
N PHE A 249 5.98 11.39 -6.33
CA PHE A 249 5.94 11.88 -7.70
C PHE A 249 4.87 12.96 -7.94
N GLY A 250 3.80 12.99 -7.14
CA GLY A 250 2.88 14.12 -7.11
C GLY A 250 3.57 15.40 -6.65
N HIS A 251 4.40 15.34 -5.61
CA HIS A 251 5.22 16.48 -5.17
C HIS A 251 6.23 16.93 -6.24
N VAL A 252 6.87 16.01 -6.95
CA VAL A 252 7.73 16.33 -8.11
C VAL A 252 6.98 17.12 -9.18
N MET A 253 5.69 16.83 -9.39
CA MET A 253 4.83 17.59 -10.32
C MET A 253 4.25 18.87 -9.70
N GLY A 254 4.60 19.21 -8.47
CA GLY A 254 4.20 20.44 -7.79
C GLY A 254 2.84 20.36 -7.12
N LEU A 255 2.42 19.18 -6.64
CA LEU A 255 1.22 19.04 -5.83
C LEU A 255 1.56 19.17 -4.35
N ASN A 256 0.84 20.00 -3.60
CA ASN A 256 0.78 19.87 -2.14
C ASN A 256 -0.24 18.82 -1.72
N HIS A 257 -0.28 18.52 -0.42
CA HIS A 257 -1.26 17.59 0.12
C HIS A 257 -2.72 18.00 -0.21
N SER A 258 -3.50 17.01 -0.65
CA SER A 258 -4.94 17.15 -0.83
C SER A 258 -5.64 17.16 0.53
N PRO A 259 -6.70 17.96 0.74
CA PRO A 259 -7.55 17.85 1.91
C PRO A 259 -8.48 16.61 1.86
N ASN A 260 -8.62 15.94 0.71
CA ASN A 260 -9.52 14.81 0.56
C ASN A 260 -8.83 13.48 0.90
N LYS A 261 -9.29 12.80 1.96
CA LYS A 261 -8.75 11.52 2.47
C LYS A 261 -8.68 10.38 1.44
N LYS A 262 -9.48 10.44 0.38
CA LYS A 262 -9.52 9.40 -0.68
C LYS A 262 -8.49 9.62 -1.79
N ASP A 263 -7.90 10.81 -1.87
CA ASP A 263 -6.92 11.15 -2.90
C ASP A 263 -5.56 10.54 -2.58
N LEU A 264 -4.77 10.23 -3.63
CA LEU A 264 -3.38 9.79 -3.44
C LEU A 264 -2.57 10.87 -2.71
N MET A 265 -2.81 12.15 -2.97
CA MET A 265 -2.05 13.22 -2.32
C MET A 265 -2.52 13.56 -0.90
N TYR A 266 -3.38 12.77 -0.25
CA TYR A 266 -3.68 12.98 1.18
C TYR A 266 -2.47 12.58 2.04
N PHE A 267 -2.14 13.35 3.07
CA PHE A 267 -0.89 13.19 3.81
C PHE A 267 -0.75 11.84 4.56
N GLU A 268 -1.87 11.16 4.87
CA GLU A 268 -1.88 9.82 5.49
C GLU A 268 -2.39 8.75 4.50
N SER A 269 -2.25 8.98 3.19
CA SER A 269 -2.74 8.03 2.20
C SER A 269 -1.98 6.69 2.30
N GLY A 270 -2.66 5.64 2.77
CA GLY A 270 -2.19 4.25 2.74
C GLY A 270 -3.03 3.40 1.79
N SER A 271 -2.52 2.23 1.38
CA SER A 271 -3.27 1.27 0.55
C SER A 271 -3.68 0.07 1.38
N SER A 272 -4.97 -0.04 1.75
CA SER A 272 -5.48 -1.22 2.46
C SER A 272 -5.49 -2.49 1.61
N ASN A 273 -5.45 -2.36 0.27
CA ASN A 273 -5.54 -3.49 -0.65
C ASN A 273 -4.33 -4.44 -0.57
N VAL A 274 -3.19 -3.96 -0.07
CA VAL A 274 -1.95 -4.75 -0.02
C VAL A 274 -1.99 -5.83 1.06
N TYR A 275 -2.95 -5.75 1.99
CA TYR A 275 -3.15 -6.76 3.04
C TYR A 275 -4.10 -7.89 2.59
N SER A 276 -4.76 -7.77 1.44
CA SER A 276 -5.73 -8.77 0.98
C SER A 276 -5.06 -9.89 0.18
N TYR A 277 -5.21 -11.14 0.63
CA TYR A 277 -4.70 -12.30 -0.11
C TYR A 277 -5.26 -12.34 -1.53
N LYS A 278 -6.59 -12.26 -1.66
CA LYS A 278 -7.31 -12.35 -2.95
C LYS A 278 -6.89 -11.26 -3.93
N GLN A 279 -6.70 -10.03 -3.46
CA GLN A 279 -6.36 -8.92 -4.36
C GLN A 279 -4.91 -8.99 -4.81
N VAL A 280 -3.97 -9.33 -3.91
CA VAL A 280 -2.56 -9.47 -4.27
C VAL A 280 -2.34 -10.72 -5.13
N SER A 281 -3.00 -11.84 -4.83
CA SER A 281 -2.90 -13.08 -5.62
C SER A 281 -3.43 -12.94 -7.04
N ALA A 282 -4.47 -12.13 -7.25
CA ALA A 282 -5.00 -11.79 -8.58
C ALA A 282 -4.09 -10.83 -9.37
N GLY A 283 -3.06 -10.28 -8.72
CA GLY A 283 -2.23 -9.22 -9.24
C GLY A 283 -2.96 -7.87 -9.23
N LEU A 284 -2.29 -6.84 -8.72
CA LEU A 284 -2.83 -5.48 -8.67
C LEU A 284 -2.64 -4.72 -10.01
N SER A 285 -2.76 -5.41 -11.15
CA SER A 285 -2.54 -4.84 -12.49
C SER A 285 -3.55 -3.74 -12.86
N LYS A 286 -4.78 -3.84 -12.33
CA LYS A 286 -5.84 -2.82 -12.48
C LYS A 286 -5.76 -1.72 -11.42
N TYR A 287 -5.03 -1.93 -10.34
CA TYR A 287 -4.90 -0.95 -9.27
C TYR A 287 -4.11 0.27 -9.74
N ASN A 288 -4.62 1.44 -9.38
CA ASN A 288 -3.93 2.71 -9.59
C ASN A 288 -4.45 3.71 -8.54
N PRO A 289 -3.60 4.18 -7.63
CA PRO A 289 -4.04 5.01 -6.51
C PRO A 289 -4.42 6.44 -6.95
N VAL A 290 -3.89 6.93 -8.08
CA VAL A 290 -4.12 8.30 -8.55
C VAL A 290 -5.62 8.51 -8.86
N LYS A 291 -6.26 9.42 -8.12
CA LYS A 291 -7.67 9.77 -8.29
C LYS A 291 -7.85 10.90 -9.30
N THR A 292 -9.10 11.21 -9.59
CA THR A 292 -9.46 12.27 -10.55
C THR A 292 -8.94 13.63 -10.09
N THR A 293 -9.05 13.94 -8.81
CA THR A 293 -8.52 15.18 -8.22
C THR A 293 -7.01 15.28 -8.39
N ASP A 294 -6.26 14.22 -8.04
CA ASP A 294 -4.79 14.15 -8.22
C ASP A 294 -4.40 14.38 -9.69
N LYS A 295 -5.06 13.65 -10.60
CA LYS A 295 -4.84 13.75 -12.05
C LYS A 295 -5.07 15.18 -12.56
N ASN A 296 -6.19 15.80 -12.19
CA ASN A 296 -6.55 17.12 -12.70
C ASN A 296 -5.64 18.21 -12.12
N ARG A 297 -5.29 18.12 -10.83
CA ARG A 297 -4.28 18.99 -10.21
C ARG A 297 -2.92 18.85 -10.89
N ALA A 298 -2.46 17.62 -11.15
CA ALA A 298 -1.19 17.37 -11.86
C ALA A 298 -1.21 17.96 -13.27
N LYS A 299 -2.31 17.78 -14.02
CA LYS A 299 -2.47 18.39 -15.35
C LYS A 299 -2.36 19.91 -15.29
N LEU A 300 -3.00 20.55 -14.30
CA LEU A 300 -2.92 21.99 -14.13
C LEU A 300 -1.50 22.44 -13.78
N ALA A 301 -0.87 21.79 -12.79
CA ALA A 301 0.49 22.11 -12.35
C ALA A 301 1.51 22.00 -13.48
N LEU A 302 1.43 20.95 -14.30
CA LEU A 302 2.29 20.77 -15.47
C LEU A 302 2.03 21.81 -16.56
N LYS A 303 0.77 22.17 -16.82
CA LYS A 303 0.44 23.22 -17.79
C LYS A 303 0.99 24.57 -17.36
N ILE A 304 0.83 24.94 -16.09
CA ILE A 304 1.40 26.17 -15.53
C ILE A 304 2.93 26.12 -15.62
N TYR A 305 3.55 25.01 -15.22
CA TYR A 305 5.01 24.85 -15.29
C TYR A 305 5.55 25.09 -16.70
N THR A 306 4.97 24.44 -17.72
CA THR A 306 5.37 24.63 -19.14
C THR A 306 4.99 25.99 -19.72
N ALA A 307 4.12 26.72 -19.04
CA ALA A 307 3.76 28.06 -19.43
C ALA A 307 4.82 29.06 -18.97
N VAL A 308 5.41 28.86 -17.79
CA VAL A 308 6.35 29.82 -17.17
C VAL A 308 7.83 29.48 -17.39
N HIS A 309 8.15 28.33 -18.00
CA HIS A 309 9.50 27.90 -18.39
C HIS A 309 9.59 27.59 -19.88
#